data_AF-A0A8X6I0X4-F1
#
_entry.id   AF-A0A8X6I0X4-F1
#
_cell.length_a   1.000
_cell.length_b   1.000
_cell.length_c   1.000
_cell.angle_alpha   90.00
_cell.angle_beta   90.00
_cell.angle_gamma   90.00
#
_symmetry.space_group_name_H-M   'P 1'
#
loop_
_entity.id
_entity.type
_entity.pdbx_description
1 polymer ?
#
loop_
_entity_poly.entity_id
_entity_poly.type
_entity_poly.pdbx_seq_one_letter_code
_entity_poly.pdbx_strand_id
1 'polypeptide(L)'
;MSQDSEFQTFPILPLGQPARAPSIFHGEAGDDPSRWLKEYERIAKFNRWDDTMCLSNAYFFLKGTARLWYENNEENLSSWRKFKEQLKIAFGSTELFVKQAARELKNRAQKPG
;
A
#
# COMPACT_ATOMS: atom_id res chain seq x y z
N MET A 1 -41.73 38.50 8.08
CA MET A 1 -40.78 37.60 8.76
C MET A 1 -39.96 36.92 7.68
N SER A 2 -38.81 37.50 7.35
CA SER A 2 -37.88 36.93 6.37
C SER A 2 -37.05 35.88 7.09
N GLN A 3 -37.12 34.62 6.64
CA GLN A 3 -36.15 33.62 7.04
C GLN A 3 -35.03 33.66 6.01
N ASP A 4 -33.96 34.39 6.35
CA ASP A 4 -32.68 34.29 5.67
C ASP A 4 -32.14 32.88 5.92
N SER A 5 -32.32 32.01 4.93
CA SER A 5 -31.64 30.72 4.90
C SER A 5 -30.21 30.98 4.45
N GLU A 6 -29.30 31.07 5.42
CA GLU A 6 -27.86 31.06 5.18
C GLU A 6 -27.50 29.76 4.45
N PHE A 7 -27.26 29.87 3.14
CA PHE A 7 -26.65 28.79 2.38
C PHE A 7 -25.25 28.56 2.95
N GLN A 8 -25.07 27.47 3.69
CA GLN A 8 -23.73 26.97 4.01
C GLN A 8 -22.95 26.80 2.71
N THR A 9 -22.05 27.73 2.43
CA THR A 9 -21.10 27.62 1.33
C THR A 9 -20.18 26.44 1.59
N PHE A 10 -20.48 25.30 0.97
CA PHE A 10 -19.50 24.25 0.80
C PHE A 10 -18.36 24.80 -0.07
N PRO A 11 -17.08 24.63 0.32
CA PRO A 11 -15.98 25.09 -0.48
C PRO A 11 -16.03 24.39 -1.85
N ILE A 12 -16.19 25.19 -2.91
CA ILE A 12 -16.16 24.72 -4.29
C ILE A 12 -14.76 24.15 -4.53
N LEU A 13 -14.64 22.82 -4.57
CA LEU A 13 -13.42 22.16 -5.00
C LEU A 13 -13.18 22.52 -6.48
N PRO A 14 -11.98 22.98 -6.87
CA PRO A 14 -11.71 23.31 -8.27
C PRO A 14 -11.94 22.08 -9.14
N LEU A 15 -12.79 22.24 -10.16
CA LEU A 15 -13.06 21.21 -11.14
C LEU A 15 -11.75 20.77 -11.81
N GLY A 16 -11.42 19.48 -11.69
CA GLY A 16 -10.69 18.78 -12.75
C GLY A 16 -9.17 18.59 -12.59
N GLN A 17 -8.70 18.08 -11.45
CA GLN A 17 -7.50 17.24 -11.49
C GLN A 17 -7.93 15.77 -11.36
N PRO A 18 -7.69 14.91 -12.38
CA PRO A 18 -8.05 13.51 -12.27
C PRO A 18 -7.30 12.88 -11.08
N ALA A 19 -8.03 12.12 -10.26
CA ALA A 19 -7.44 11.39 -9.16
C ALA A 19 -6.31 10.51 -9.69
N ARG A 20 -5.14 10.56 -9.03
CA ARG A 20 -4.03 9.69 -9.40
C ARG A 20 -4.28 8.30 -8.85
N ALA A 21 -3.89 7.27 -9.59
CA ALA A 21 -4.00 5.88 -9.17
C ALA A 21 -2.61 5.34 -8.81
N PRO A 22 -2.43 4.68 -7.65
CA PRO A 22 -1.24 3.89 -7.36
C PRO A 22 -0.98 2.82 -8.43
N SER A 23 0.28 2.42 -8.55
CA SER A 23 0.67 1.24 -9.31
C SER A 23 0.05 -0.03 -8.71
N ILE A 24 -0.06 -1.10 -9.51
CA ILE A 24 -0.53 -2.40 -9.02
C ILE A 24 0.60 -3.12 -8.28
N PHE A 25 0.29 -3.71 -7.12
CA PHE A 25 1.18 -4.58 -6.37
C PHE A 25 0.75 -6.04 -6.55
N HIS A 26 1.66 -6.90 -6.99
CA HIS A 26 1.36 -8.32 -7.26
C HIS A 26 1.79 -9.21 -6.09
N GLY A 27 2.78 -8.76 -5.31
CA GLY A 27 3.36 -9.52 -4.21
C GLY A 27 4.27 -10.65 -4.70
N GLU A 28 4.92 -10.45 -5.86
CA GLU A 28 5.81 -11.43 -6.50
C GLU A 28 7.30 -11.14 -6.22
N ALA A 29 8.17 -12.06 -6.64
CA ALA A 29 9.62 -11.89 -6.50
C ALA A 29 10.11 -10.67 -7.31
N GLY A 30 10.56 -9.63 -6.62
CA GLY A 30 10.99 -8.36 -7.22
C GLY A 30 10.09 -7.17 -6.87
N ASP A 31 8.88 -7.42 -6.37
CA ASP A 31 8.04 -6.38 -5.79
C ASP A 31 8.58 -5.98 -4.41
N ASP A 32 8.70 -4.67 -4.18
CA ASP A 32 9.09 -4.11 -2.87
C ASP A 32 7.86 -3.45 -2.22
N PRO A 33 7.31 -4.04 -1.13
CA PRO A 33 6.14 -3.48 -0.46
C PRO A 33 6.41 -2.12 0.18
N SER A 34 7.65 -1.83 0.62
CA SER A 34 8.00 -0.54 1.20
C SER A 34 8.05 0.55 0.15
N ARG A 35 8.60 0.24 -1.04
CA ARG A 35 8.59 1.15 -2.18
C ARG A 35 7.17 1.44 -2.65
N TRP A 36 6.35 0.39 -2.80
CA TRP A 36 4.96 0.54 -3.25
C TRP A 36 4.13 1.36 -2.25
N LEU A 37 4.22 1.07 -0.95
CA LEU A 37 3.51 1.85 0.08
C LEU A 37 3.89 3.34 0.06
N LYS A 38 5.17 3.66 -0.19
CA LYS A 38 5.63 5.05 -0.30
C LYS A 38 5.03 5.77 -1.50
N GLU A 39 4.85 5.08 -2.62
CA GLU A 39 4.13 5.62 -3.79
C GLU A 39 2.66 5.83 -3.48
N TYR A 40 2.01 4.80 -2.89
CA TYR A 40 0.61 4.84 -2.48
C TYR A 40 0.32 6.04 -1.57
N GLU A 41 1.12 6.25 -0.52
CA GLU A 41 0.92 7.36 0.43
C GLU A 41 1.09 8.74 -0.21
N ARG A 42 1.98 8.89 -1.21
CA ARG A 42 2.10 10.14 -1.97
C ARG A 42 0.85 10.44 -2.77
N ILE A 43 0.27 9.41 -3.39
CA ILE A 43 -0.96 9.53 -4.19
C ILE A 43 -2.16 9.76 -3.28
N ALA A 44 -2.26 9.03 -2.16
CA ALA A 44 -3.26 9.26 -1.12
C ALA A 44 -3.22 10.70 -0.62
N LYS A 45 -2.02 11.25 -0.34
CA LYS A 45 -1.85 12.65 0.05
C LYS A 45 -2.32 13.62 -1.05
N PHE A 46 -2.00 13.35 -2.31
CA PHE A 46 -2.45 14.17 -3.44
C PHE A 46 -3.98 14.13 -3.60
N ASN A 47 -4.57 12.95 -3.45
CA ASN A 47 -6.02 12.72 -3.53
C ASN A 47 -6.77 13.08 -2.23
N ARG A 48 -6.06 13.47 -1.17
CA ARG A 48 -6.60 13.77 0.17
C ARG A 48 -7.37 12.59 0.79
N TRP A 49 -6.90 11.38 0.58
CA TRP A 49 -7.45 10.19 1.25
C TRP A 49 -7.03 10.18 2.72
N ASP A 50 -8.00 9.96 3.60
CA ASP A 50 -7.74 9.60 4.99
C ASP A 50 -7.39 8.11 5.13
N ASP A 51 -7.07 7.67 6.35
CA ASP A 51 -6.69 6.27 6.61
C ASP A 51 -7.78 5.26 6.24
N THR A 52 -9.06 5.61 6.42
CA THR A 52 -10.19 4.73 6.08
C THR A 52 -10.32 4.58 4.56
N MET A 53 -10.19 5.69 3.82
CA MET A 53 -10.14 5.68 2.36
C MET A 53 -8.91 4.94 1.86
N CYS A 54 -7.75 5.13 2.48
CA CYS A 54 -6.52 4.42 2.11
C CYS A 54 -6.71 2.91 2.21
N LEU A 55 -7.26 2.43 3.32
CA LEU A 55 -7.52 1.00 3.52
C LEU A 55 -8.54 0.47 2.51
N SER A 56 -9.67 1.16 2.34
CA SER A 56 -10.73 0.74 1.41
C SER A 56 -10.25 0.69 -0.04
N ASN A 57 -9.42 1.66 -0.44
CA ASN A 57 -8.89 1.74 -1.79
C ASN A 57 -7.77 0.73 -2.07
N ALA A 58 -7.04 0.28 -1.04
CA ALA A 58 -5.83 -0.53 -1.20
C ALA A 58 -6.13 -1.82 -1.98
N TYR A 59 -7.26 -2.47 -1.70
CA TYR A 59 -7.71 -3.70 -2.36
C TYR A 59 -7.71 -3.60 -3.89
N PHE A 60 -8.13 -2.46 -4.46
CA PHE A 60 -8.21 -2.28 -5.91
C PHE A 60 -6.85 -2.23 -6.61
N PHE A 61 -5.78 -1.99 -5.85
CA PHE A 61 -4.42 -1.90 -6.34
C PHE A 61 -3.59 -3.15 -6.01
N LEU A 62 -4.22 -4.21 -5.49
CA LEU A 62 -3.62 -5.52 -5.30
C LEU A 62 -4.06 -6.47 -6.41
N LYS A 63 -3.12 -7.28 -6.92
CA LYS A 63 -3.39 -8.39 -7.85
C LYS A 63 -2.64 -9.65 -7.47
N GLY A 64 -3.03 -10.76 -8.08
CA GLY A 64 -2.36 -12.05 -7.90
C GLY A 64 -2.24 -12.45 -6.43
N THR A 65 -1.02 -12.81 -6.03
CA THR A 65 -0.69 -13.26 -4.66
C THR A 65 -1.04 -12.23 -3.60
N ALA A 66 -0.78 -10.95 -3.85
CA ALA A 66 -1.08 -9.89 -2.89
C ALA A 66 -2.59 -9.73 -2.64
N ARG A 67 -3.42 -9.90 -3.67
CA ARG A 67 -4.88 -9.83 -3.51
C ARG A 67 -5.41 -11.02 -2.72
N LEU A 68 -4.96 -12.23 -3.07
CA LEU A 68 -5.35 -13.44 -2.33
C LEU A 68 -4.92 -13.36 -0.86
N TRP A 69 -3.72 -12.85 -0.59
CA TRP A 69 -3.25 -12.59 0.77
C TRP A 69 -4.17 -11.61 1.51
N TYR A 70 -4.58 -10.52 0.87
CA TYR A 70 -5.48 -9.55 1.48
C TYR A 70 -6.82 -10.19 1.86
N GLU A 71 -7.46 -10.90 0.93
CA GLU A 71 -8.75 -11.58 1.13
C GLU A 71 -8.68 -12.57 2.30
N ASN A 72 -7.59 -13.34 2.40
CA ASN A 72 -7.38 -14.29 3.50
C ASN A 72 -7.13 -13.63 4.86
N ASN A 73 -6.77 -12.34 4.89
CA ASN A 73 -6.41 -11.62 6.10
C ASN A 73 -7.36 -10.44 6.40
N GLU A 74 -8.39 -10.20 5.58
CA GLU A 74 -9.16 -8.96 5.55
C GLU A 74 -9.75 -8.60 6.92
N GLU A 75 -10.34 -9.56 7.62
CA GLU A 75 -10.89 -9.38 8.98
C GLU A 75 -9.84 -8.87 9.99
N ASN A 76 -8.58 -9.24 9.77
CA ASN A 76 -7.47 -8.83 10.62
C ASN A 76 -6.92 -7.45 10.25
N LEU A 77 -7.23 -6.91 9.07
CA LEU A 77 -6.67 -5.66 8.52
C LEU A 77 -7.53 -4.44 8.88
N SER A 78 -7.84 -4.26 10.18
CA SER A 78 -8.79 -3.26 10.68
C SER A 78 -8.35 -1.78 10.63
N SER A 79 -7.12 -1.49 10.18
CA SER A 79 -6.63 -0.11 10.04
C SER A 79 -5.53 -0.01 9.00
N TRP A 80 -5.37 1.19 8.41
CA TRP A 80 -4.31 1.46 7.44
C TRP A 80 -2.92 1.16 8.00
N ARG A 81 -2.67 1.49 9.27
CA ARG A 81 -1.42 1.16 9.96
C ARG A 81 -1.16 -0.36 9.99
N LYS A 82 -2.16 -1.15 10.41
CA LYS A 82 -2.04 -2.61 10.50
C LYS A 82 -1.85 -3.24 9.12
N PHE A 83 -2.55 -2.74 8.10
CA PHE A 83 -2.32 -3.12 6.71
C PHE A 83 -0.86 -2.92 6.29
N LYS A 84 -0.30 -1.73 6.50
CA LYS A 84 1.11 -1.44 6.13
C LYS A 84 2.11 -2.36 6.83
N GLU A 85 1.90 -2.61 8.12
CA GLU A 85 2.75 -3.51 8.91
C GLU A 85 2.69 -4.95 8.39
N GLN A 86 1.49 -5.48 8.21
CA GLN A 86 1.28 -6.86 7.77
C GLN A 86 1.72 -7.08 6.31
N LEU A 87 1.51 -6.11 5.42
CA LEU A 87 1.98 -6.17 4.04
C LEU A 87 3.52 -6.28 3.98
N LYS A 88 4.22 -5.50 4.80
CA LYS A 88 5.69 -5.56 4.89
C LYS A 88 6.18 -6.88 5.49
N ILE A 89 5.46 -7.45 6.47
CA ILE A 89 5.81 -8.76 7.03
C ILE A 89 5.65 -9.85 5.96
N ALA A 90 4.51 -9.85 5.26
CA ALA A 90 4.17 -10.84 4.26
C ALA A 90 5.11 -10.81 3.04
N PHE A 91 5.41 -9.62 2.52
CA PHE A 91 6.13 -9.46 1.24
C PHE A 91 7.53 -8.86 1.37
N GLY A 92 7.88 -8.23 2.49
CA GLY A 92 9.19 -7.60 2.70
C GLY A 92 10.27 -8.62 3.06
N SER A 93 9.87 -9.78 3.57
CA SER A 93 10.79 -10.86 3.94
C SER A 93 11.46 -11.51 2.71
N THR A 94 10.84 -11.45 1.53
CA THR A 94 11.42 -12.03 0.30
C THR A 94 12.79 -11.44 -0.02
N GLU A 95 12.98 -10.14 0.15
CA GLU A 95 14.28 -9.49 -0.08
C GLU A 95 15.33 -9.90 0.97
N LEU A 96 14.91 -10.06 2.23
CA LEU A 96 15.79 -10.50 3.32
C LEU A 96 16.19 -11.97 3.16
N PHE A 97 15.26 -12.84 2.78
CA PHE A 97 15.52 -14.25 2.49
C PHE A 97 16.43 -14.42 1.27
N VAL A 98 16.20 -13.66 0.19
CA VAL A 98 17.09 -13.69 -0.99
C VAL A 98 18.49 -13.18 -0.64
N LYS A 99 18.61 -12.08 0.12
CA LYS A 99 19.91 -11.56 0.58
C LYS A 99 20.62 -12.54 1.52
N GLN A 100 19.90 -13.20 2.43
CA GLN A 100 20.45 -14.23 3.31
C GLN A 100 20.89 -15.47 2.54
N ALA A 101 20.04 -16.00 1.65
CA ALA A 101 20.39 -17.13 0.79
C ALA A 101 21.61 -16.82 -0.09
N ALA A 102 21.69 -15.62 -0.68
CA ALA A 102 22.85 -15.18 -1.45
C ALA A 102 24.12 -15.07 -0.58
N ARG A 103 24.00 -14.62 0.67
CA ARG A 103 25.12 -14.56 1.62
C ARG A 103 25.60 -15.97 2.01
N GLU A 104 24.68 -16.89 2.27
CA GLU A 104 25.03 -18.28 2.58
C GLU A 104 25.73 -18.98 1.41
N LEU A 105 25.25 -18.80 0.18
CA LEU A 105 25.90 -19.34 -1.01
C LEU A 105 27.33 -18.81 -1.18
N LYS A 106 27.55 -17.51 -0.99
CA LYS A 106 28.89 -16.91 -1.03
C LYS A 106 29.82 -17.46 0.04
N ASN A 107 29.33 -17.61 1.27
CA ASN A 107 30.11 -18.16 2.38
C ASN A 107 30.49 -19.64 2.15
N ARG A 108 29.65 -20.42 1.47
CA ARG A 108 29.93 -21.82 1.12
C ARG A 108 30.95 -21.94 -0.02
N ALA A 109 30.89 -21.04 -1.02
CA ALA A 109 31.83 -21.02 -2.15
C ALA A 109 33.25 -20.58 -1.77
N GLN A 110 33.44 -19.94 -0.61
CA GLN A 110 34.74 -19.40 -0.18
C GLN A 110 35.53 -20.30 0.78
N LYS A 111 35.02 -21.47 1.18
CA LYS A 111 35.83 -22.41 1.99
C LYS A 111 36.87 -23.08 1.08
N PRO A 112 38.18 -22.86 1.27
CA PRO A 112 39.19 -23.69 0.64
C PRO A 112 39.09 -25.10 1.21
N GLY A 113 39.27 -26.11 0.35
CA GLY A 113 39.43 -27.51 0.77
C GLY A 113 40.71 -27.72 1.57
#